data_AF-A0A936MJD4-F1
#
_entry.id   AF-A0A936MJD4-F1
#
_cell.length_a   1.000
_cell.length_b   1.000
_cell.length_c   1.000
_cell.angle_alpha   90.00
_cell.angle_beta   90.00
_cell.angle_gamma   90.00
#
_symmetry.space_group_name_H-M   'P 1'
#
loop_
_entity.id
_entity.type
_entity.pdbx_description
1 polymer ?
#
loop_
_entity_poly.entity_id
_entity_poly.type
_entity_poly.pdbx_seq_one_letter_code
_entity_poly.pdbx_strand_id
1 'polypeptide(L)'
;MLRGLGQNVIEPQPASVLVARYLPMHAAVFGTVAAVAHPDALKVGLAVALWISGIVAVFHRTARVASFLLCSFASALLFPTIPNHGYVLCIALLIGAIFDTEIPTERVTMADGFRYLGAIVLFWSGVQKLLGGTWTNGQLLAHEIGHSPRFWQAFGWMTDRAERHAYRTGGPFLGSTSLMVMSHFVWILEIAVGIGLLTSRAPMRKAAAIVALFLIAGIEVVAREGVFGIIMVALLLPVTNARFRARWLWLVVPIELLAIGGRLALVPGGFH
;
A
#
# COMPACT_ATOMS: atom_id res chain seq x y z
N MET A 1 50.98 -20.70 -5.63
CA MET A 1 50.83 -19.41 -4.91
C MET A 1 49.57 -18.68 -5.40
N LEU A 2 48.40 -19.33 -5.30
CA LEU A 2 47.09 -18.80 -5.74
C LEU A 2 45.99 -19.22 -4.75
N ARG A 3 46.23 -19.01 -3.45
CA ARG A 3 45.20 -19.04 -2.40
C ARG A 3 45.04 -17.61 -1.94
N GLY A 4 43.87 -16.98 -2.14
CA GLY A 4 43.61 -15.70 -1.48
C GLY A 4 42.67 -14.71 -2.14
N LEU A 5 42.01 -15.03 -3.26
CA LEU A 5 40.81 -14.26 -3.65
C LEU A 5 39.65 -14.79 -2.81
N GLY A 6 39.62 -14.40 -1.54
CA GLY A 6 38.47 -14.59 -0.67
C GLY A 6 37.27 -14.00 -1.36
N GLN A 7 36.33 -14.85 -1.76
CA GLN A 7 35.06 -14.40 -2.28
C GLN A 7 34.38 -13.61 -1.17
N ASN A 8 34.41 -12.28 -1.28
CA ASN A 8 33.50 -11.41 -0.55
C ASN A 8 32.10 -11.75 -1.04
N VAL A 9 31.52 -12.80 -0.45
CA VAL A 9 30.12 -13.14 -0.66
C VAL A 9 29.33 -11.97 -0.07
N ILE A 10 28.85 -11.09 -0.95
CA ILE A 10 28.01 -9.96 -0.56
C ILE A 10 26.77 -10.57 0.08
N GLU A 11 26.69 -10.54 1.41
CA GLU A 11 25.52 -11.02 2.11
C GLU A 11 24.30 -10.21 1.66
N PRO A 12 23.22 -10.87 1.20
CA PRO A 12 22.04 -10.16 0.73
C PRO A 12 21.44 -9.34 1.87
N GLN A 13 21.19 -8.05 1.61
CA GLN A 13 20.61 -7.14 2.59
C GLN A 13 19.26 -7.65 3.11
N PRO A 14 18.94 -7.46 4.41
CA PRO A 14 17.63 -7.77 4.95
C PRO A 14 16.52 -6.98 4.25
N ALA A 15 15.36 -7.61 4.06
CA ALA A 15 14.22 -6.98 3.39
C ALA A 15 13.76 -5.68 4.08
N SER A 16 13.84 -5.59 5.41
CA SER A 16 13.48 -4.38 6.15
C SER A 16 14.38 -3.18 5.83
N VAL A 17 15.67 -3.41 5.56
CA VAL A 17 16.61 -2.36 5.11
C VAL A 17 16.24 -1.86 3.72
N LEU A 18 15.92 -2.78 2.80
CA LEU A 18 15.49 -2.43 1.45
C LEU A 18 14.18 -1.62 1.46
N VAL A 19 13.22 -2.03 2.29
CA VAL A 19 11.96 -1.30 2.50
C VAL A 19 12.22 0.11 3.06
N ALA A 20 13.04 0.24 4.11
CA ALA A 20 13.35 1.54 4.71
C ALA A 20 14.04 2.51 3.73
N ARG A 21 14.81 2.00 2.76
CA ARG A 21 15.42 2.78 1.68
C ARG A 21 14.47 3.08 0.53
N TYR A 22 13.49 2.21 0.30
CA TYR A 22 12.48 2.36 -0.75
C TYR A 22 11.38 3.37 -0.39
N LEU A 23 10.87 3.35 0.85
CA LEU A 23 9.74 4.19 1.27
C LEU A 23 9.93 5.70 0.97
N PRO A 24 11.11 6.31 1.16
CA PRO A 24 11.36 7.69 0.77
C PRO A 24 11.16 7.98 -0.73
N MET A 25 11.50 7.03 -1.60
CA MET A 25 11.28 7.15 -3.04
C MET A 25 9.80 7.08 -3.39
N HIS A 26 9.06 6.18 -2.73
CA HIS A 26 7.61 6.11 -2.87
C HIS A 26 6.93 7.39 -2.36
N ALA A 27 7.44 8.01 -1.30
CA ALA A 27 6.98 9.33 -0.84
C ALA A 27 7.22 10.43 -1.88
N ALA A 28 8.31 10.36 -2.63
CA ALA A 28 8.57 11.27 -3.74
C ALA A 28 7.57 11.09 -4.89
N VAL A 29 7.24 9.84 -5.24
CA VAL A 29 6.18 9.52 -6.21
C VAL A 29 4.83 10.07 -5.73
N PHE A 30 4.47 9.87 -4.47
CA PHE A 30 3.26 10.44 -3.86
C PHE A 30 3.24 11.98 -3.95
N GLY A 31 4.36 12.63 -3.63
CA GLY A 31 4.52 14.08 -3.76
C GLY A 31 4.33 14.56 -5.21
N THR A 32 4.84 13.83 -6.19
CA THR A 32 4.63 14.11 -7.61
C THR A 32 3.15 13.99 -8.00
N VAL A 33 2.44 12.96 -7.55
CA VAL A 33 1.00 12.82 -7.79
C VAL A 33 0.23 14.02 -7.23
N ALA A 34 0.54 14.42 -6.00
CA ALA A 34 -0.09 15.57 -5.36
C ALA A 34 0.19 16.89 -6.11
N ALA A 35 1.43 17.11 -6.55
CA ALA A 35 1.80 18.29 -7.32
C ALA A 35 1.16 18.32 -8.71
N VAL A 36 0.96 17.17 -9.35
CA VAL A 36 0.27 17.06 -10.64
C VAL A 36 -1.22 17.34 -10.48
N ALA A 37 -1.86 16.80 -9.44
CA ALA A 37 -3.28 17.05 -9.17
C ALA A 37 -3.56 18.51 -8.77
N HIS A 38 -2.59 19.17 -8.13
CA HIS A 38 -2.70 20.55 -7.64
C HIS A 38 -1.41 21.33 -7.96
N PRO A 39 -1.28 21.89 -9.18
CA PRO A 39 -0.02 22.44 -9.67
C PRO A 39 0.29 23.84 -9.15
N ASP A 40 0.50 23.98 -7.85
CA ASP A 40 1.04 25.20 -7.23
C ASP A 40 2.53 25.07 -6.88
N ALA A 41 3.23 26.21 -6.83
CA ALA A 41 4.67 26.25 -6.63
C ALA A 41 5.12 25.57 -5.32
N LEU A 42 4.30 25.64 -4.26
CA LEU A 42 4.62 25.00 -2.99
C LEU A 42 4.59 23.48 -3.11
N LYS A 43 3.54 22.91 -3.73
CA LYS A 43 3.44 21.46 -3.93
C LYS A 43 4.50 20.93 -4.90
N VAL A 44 4.83 21.66 -5.96
CA VAL A 44 5.93 21.31 -6.87
C VAL A 44 7.28 21.33 -6.12
N GLY A 45 7.55 22.40 -5.35
CA GLY A 45 8.76 22.49 -4.53
C GLY A 45 8.87 21.35 -3.52
N LEU A 46 7.75 20.96 -2.90
CA LEU A 46 7.69 19.85 -1.96
C LEU A 46 7.95 18.50 -2.64
N ALA A 47 7.40 18.27 -3.83
CA ALA A 47 7.69 17.07 -4.62
C ALA A 47 9.18 16.97 -4.98
N VAL A 48 9.81 18.07 -5.41
CA VAL A 48 11.25 18.12 -5.69
C VAL A 48 12.06 17.83 -4.42
N ALA A 49 11.71 18.46 -3.29
CA ALA A 49 12.37 18.20 -2.01
C ALA A 49 12.23 16.73 -1.58
N LEU A 50 11.07 16.11 -1.80
CA LEU A 50 10.86 14.70 -1.55
C LEU A 50 11.75 13.82 -2.45
N TRP A 51 11.90 14.12 -3.74
CA TRP A 51 12.83 13.39 -4.62
C TRP A 51 14.28 13.49 -4.16
N ILE A 52 14.74 14.70 -3.84
CA ILE A 52 16.11 14.91 -3.33
C ILE A 52 16.31 14.12 -2.04
N SER A 53 15.40 14.27 -1.07
CA SER A 53 15.49 13.54 0.19
C SER A 53 15.42 12.03 -0.01
N GLY A 54 14.58 11.54 -0.93
CA GLY A 54 14.41 10.12 -1.21
C GLY A 54 15.65 9.48 -1.79
N ILE A 55 16.32 10.13 -2.75
CA ILE A 55 17.57 9.66 -3.33
C ILE A 55 18.68 9.62 -2.28
N VAL A 56 18.80 10.67 -1.46
CA VAL A 56 19.82 10.75 -0.40
C VAL A 56 19.53 9.75 0.73
N ALA A 57 18.25 9.45 1.01
CA ALA A 57 17.80 8.54 2.05
C ALA A 57 18.21 7.07 1.84
N VAL A 58 18.57 6.71 0.61
CA VAL A 58 19.19 5.41 0.27
C VAL A 58 20.49 5.20 1.04
N PHE A 59 21.23 6.28 1.25
CA PHE A 59 22.56 6.26 1.86
C PHE A 59 22.56 6.82 3.29
N HIS A 60 21.69 7.79 3.58
CA HIS A 60 21.74 8.54 4.84
C HIS A 60 20.44 8.48 5.65
N ARG A 61 20.57 8.21 6.95
CA ARG A 61 19.44 8.18 7.90
C ARG A 61 18.78 9.54 8.08
N THR A 62 19.55 10.62 8.13
CA THR A 62 19.03 11.99 8.27
C THR A 62 18.10 12.37 7.12
N ALA A 63 18.38 11.89 5.91
CA ALA A 63 17.50 12.09 4.77
C ALA A 63 16.20 11.29 4.88
N ARG A 64 16.17 10.11 5.53
CA ARG A 64 14.91 9.40 5.87
C ARG A 64 14.04 10.22 6.82
N VAL A 65 14.65 10.86 7.82
CA VAL A 65 13.95 11.79 8.72
C VAL A 65 13.38 12.96 7.94
N ALA A 66 14.16 13.57 7.04
CA ALA A 66 13.69 14.64 6.17
C ALA A 66 12.49 14.20 5.29
N SER A 67 12.56 13.02 4.67
CA SER A 67 11.44 12.48 3.88
C SER A 67 10.17 12.27 4.72
N PHE A 68 10.30 11.78 5.95
CA PHE A 68 9.17 11.67 6.89
C PHE A 68 8.53 13.05 7.17
N LEU A 69 9.34 14.05 7.50
CA LEU A 69 8.85 15.40 7.82
C LEU A 69 8.19 16.06 6.60
N LEU A 70 8.82 15.97 5.42
CA LEU A 70 8.29 16.50 4.17
C LEU A 70 6.98 15.81 3.77
N CYS A 71 6.90 14.47 3.89
CA CYS A 71 5.69 13.72 3.57
C CYS A 71 4.56 14.02 4.57
N SER A 72 4.87 14.20 5.85
CA SER A 72 3.90 14.62 6.86
C SER A 72 3.38 16.03 6.61
N PHE A 73 4.27 16.96 6.21
CA PHE A 73 3.88 18.31 5.82
C PHE A 73 3.00 18.31 4.56
N ALA A 74 3.36 17.51 3.54
CA ALA A 74 2.52 17.31 2.35
C ALA A 74 1.13 16.81 2.73
N SER A 75 1.08 15.83 3.65
CA SER A 75 -0.16 15.23 4.14
C SER A 75 -1.03 16.23 4.90
N ALA A 76 -0.42 17.11 5.69
CA ALA A 76 -1.12 18.19 6.38
C ALA A 76 -1.70 19.21 5.40
N LEU A 77 -0.97 19.58 4.33
CA LEU A 77 -1.46 20.49 3.30
C LEU A 77 -2.61 19.91 2.46
N LEU A 78 -2.66 18.59 2.31
CA LEU A 78 -3.71 17.88 1.57
C LEU A 78 -4.90 17.49 2.46
N PHE A 79 -4.89 17.76 3.75
CA PHE A 79 -6.03 17.51 4.62
C PHE A 79 -7.20 18.44 4.27
N PRO A 80 -8.46 17.96 4.18
CA PRO A 80 -8.95 16.60 4.50
C PRO A 80 -9.04 15.66 3.28
N THR A 81 -8.49 16.03 2.13
CA THR A 81 -8.58 15.26 0.88
C THR A 81 -7.57 14.12 0.77
N ILE A 82 -6.60 14.02 1.69
CA ILE A 82 -5.60 12.96 1.65
C ILE A 82 -6.24 11.59 1.93
N PRO A 83 -6.00 10.58 1.07
CA PRO A 83 -6.48 9.23 1.35
C PRO A 83 -5.76 8.63 2.56
N ASN A 84 -6.44 7.72 3.27
CA ASN A 84 -5.92 7.10 4.50
C ASN A 84 -4.53 6.46 4.33
N HIS A 85 -4.22 5.92 3.15
CA HIS A 85 -2.93 5.31 2.88
C HIS A 85 -1.76 6.31 2.87
N GLY A 86 -2.01 7.61 2.68
CA GLY A 86 -0.99 8.65 2.86
C GLY A 86 -0.51 8.78 4.30
N TYR A 87 -1.42 8.61 5.28
CA TYR A 87 -1.04 8.54 6.70
C TYR A 87 -0.27 7.26 7.02
N VAL A 88 -0.67 6.13 6.43
CA VAL A 88 0.08 4.87 6.57
C VAL A 88 1.51 5.04 6.05
N LEU A 89 1.70 5.73 4.92
CA LEU A 89 3.03 6.05 4.39
C LEU A 89 3.83 6.91 5.36
N CYS A 90 3.24 7.93 5.97
CA CYS A 90 3.92 8.76 6.97
C CYS A 90 4.40 7.93 8.17
N ILE A 91 3.57 7.03 8.70
CA ILE A 91 3.95 6.15 9.82
C ILE A 91 5.03 5.16 9.38
N ALA A 92 4.96 4.63 8.16
CA ALA A 92 5.99 3.75 7.61
C ALA A 92 7.35 4.48 7.47
N LEU A 93 7.35 5.72 6.99
CA LEU A 93 8.55 6.56 6.93
C LEU A 93 9.11 6.84 8.32
N LEU A 94 8.24 7.11 9.31
CA LEU A 94 8.65 7.30 10.70
C LEU A 94 9.38 6.05 11.25
N ILE A 95 8.83 4.86 11.01
CA ILE A 95 9.48 3.59 11.39
C ILE A 95 10.87 3.50 10.73
N GLY A 96 10.98 3.76 9.43
CA GLY A 96 12.26 3.74 8.71
C GLY A 96 13.27 4.84 9.11
N ALA A 97 12.78 5.93 9.72
CA ALA A 97 13.59 7.05 10.19
C ALA A 97 14.13 6.83 11.62
N ILE A 98 13.31 6.25 12.50
CA ILE A 98 13.65 6.01 13.90
C ILE A 98 14.73 4.93 14.03
N PHE A 99 14.68 3.86 13.25
CA PHE A 99 15.62 2.74 13.40
C PHE A 99 16.85 2.85 12.49
N ASP A 100 18.00 2.46 13.02
CA ASP A 100 19.26 2.32 12.31
C ASP A 100 19.33 1.00 11.55
N THR A 101 19.62 1.09 10.25
CA THR A 101 19.71 -0.06 9.36
C THR A 101 21.01 -0.85 9.51
N GLU A 102 22.01 -0.28 10.16
CA GLU A 102 23.31 -0.91 10.38
C GLU A 102 23.31 -1.79 11.64
N ILE A 103 22.47 -1.47 12.62
CA ILE A 103 22.37 -2.18 13.90
C ILE A 103 21.41 -3.39 13.78
N PRO A 104 21.88 -4.64 13.99
CA PRO A 104 21.06 -5.84 13.79
C PRO A 104 19.78 -5.90 14.63
N THR A 105 19.82 -5.49 15.89
CA THR A 105 18.67 -5.48 16.80
C THR A 105 17.61 -4.46 16.39
N GLU A 106 18.03 -3.28 15.92
CA GLU A 106 17.12 -2.26 15.39
C GLU A 106 16.47 -2.71 14.08
N ARG A 107 17.18 -3.43 13.22
CA ARG A 107 16.59 -4.01 11.99
C ARG A 107 15.45 -4.98 12.26
N VAL A 108 15.56 -5.79 13.32
CA VAL A 108 14.51 -6.72 13.73
C VAL A 108 13.30 -5.93 14.24
N THR A 109 13.54 -4.95 15.11
CA THR A 109 12.49 -4.08 15.67
C THR A 109 11.77 -3.29 14.57
N MET A 110 12.50 -2.77 13.59
CA MET A 110 11.96 -2.10 12.41
C MET A 110 11.07 -3.02 11.56
N ALA A 111 11.52 -4.27 11.32
CA ALA A 111 10.72 -5.27 10.60
C ALA A 111 9.41 -5.59 11.34
N ASP A 112 9.45 -5.68 12.67
CA ASP A 112 8.27 -5.84 13.50
C ASP A 112 7.35 -4.62 13.46
N GLY A 113 7.91 -3.40 13.46
CA GLY A 113 7.14 -2.16 13.28
C GLY A 113 6.35 -2.16 11.97
N PHE A 114 7.00 -2.50 10.85
CA PHE A 114 6.33 -2.61 9.55
C PHE A 114 5.22 -3.66 9.56
N ARG A 115 5.50 -4.84 10.14
CA ARG A 115 4.50 -5.90 10.29
C ARG A 115 3.30 -5.43 11.11
N TYR A 116 3.54 -4.80 12.26
CA TYR A 116 2.47 -4.32 13.13
C TYR A 116 1.62 -3.26 12.43
N LEU A 117 2.24 -2.32 11.72
CA LEU A 117 1.50 -1.35 10.92
C LEU A 117 0.63 -2.02 9.86
N GLY A 118 1.17 -2.95 9.08
CA GLY A 118 0.40 -3.70 8.08
C GLY A 118 -0.75 -4.51 8.69
N ALA A 119 -0.52 -5.11 9.87
CA ALA A 119 -1.55 -5.85 10.59
C ALA A 119 -2.67 -4.94 11.13
N ILE A 120 -2.33 -3.77 11.68
CA ILE A 120 -3.28 -2.76 12.14
C ILE A 120 -4.14 -2.27 10.97
N VAL A 121 -3.52 -1.96 9.83
CA VAL A 121 -4.23 -1.50 8.63
C VAL A 121 -5.25 -2.55 8.17
N LEU A 122 -4.86 -3.81 8.04
CA LEU A 122 -5.78 -4.89 7.63
C LEU A 122 -6.89 -5.10 8.66
N PHE A 123 -6.53 -5.24 9.93
CA PHE A 123 -7.49 -5.47 11.00
C PHE A 123 -8.52 -4.33 11.07
N TRP A 124 -8.04 -3.08 11.11
CA TRP A 124 -8.91 -1.92 11.23
C TRP A 124 -9.75 -1.68 9.97
N SER A 125 -9.18 -1.91 8.78
CA SER A 125 -9.93 -1.90 7.51
C SER A 125 -11.12 -2.86 7.56
N GLY A 126 -10.90 -4.09 8.02
CA GLY A 126 -11.98 -5.08 8.17
C GLY A 126 -13.00 -4.71 9.25
N VAL A 127 -12.55 -4.18 10.40
CA VAL A 127 -13.46 -3.69 11.46
C VAL A 127 -14.32 -2.53 10.98
N GLN A 128 -13.76 -1.58 10.22
CA GLN A 128 -14.53 -0.48 9.63
C GLN A 128 -15.61 -0.98 8.68
N LYS A 129 -15.31 -2.01 7.86
CA LYS A 129 -16.29 -2.65 6.98
C LYS A 129 -17.41 -3.33 7.77
N LEU A 130 -17.06 -4.03 8.84
CA LEU A 130 -18.01 -4.67 9.74
C LEU A 130 -18.93 -3.65 10.42
N LEU A 131 -18.37 -2.61 11.03
CA LEU A 131 -19.12 -1.60 11.78
C LEU A 131 -19.95 -0.68 10.87
N GLY A 132 -19.48 -0.42 9.64
CA GLY A 132 -20.17 0.44 8.69
C GLY A 132 -21.48 -0.14 8.14
N GLY A 133 -21.72 -1.46 8.26
CA GLY A 133 -22.95 -2.13 7.83
C GLY A 133 -23.19 -2.18 6.32
N THR A 134 -22.59 -1.30 5.53
CA THR A 134 -22.70 -1.28 4.05
C THR A 134 -22.10 -2.51 3.38
N TRP A 135 -21.22 -3.24 4.08
CA TRP A 135 -20.63 -4.49 3.61
C TRP A 135 -21.49 -5.72 3.92
N THR A 136 -22.28 -5.71 5.00
CA THR A 136 -23.03 -6.91 5.42
C THR A 136 -24.14 -7.27 4.42
N ASN A 137 -24.71 -6.25 3.78
CA ASN A 137 -25.77 -6.40 2.78
C ASN A 137 -25.26 -6.25 1.33
N GLY A 138 -23.94 -6.31 1.11
CA GLY A 138 -23.32 -6.14 -0.22
C GLY A 138 -23.55 -4.76 -0.85
N GLN A 139 -23.97 -3.76 -0.06
CA GLN A 139 -24.43 -2.47 -0.57
C GLN A 139 -23.32 -1.67 -1.23
N LEU A 140 -22.11 -1.71 -0.66
CA LEU A 140 -20.98 -1.03 -1.26
C LEU A 140 -20.61 -1.64 -2.62
N LEU A 141 -20.53 -2.98 -2.73
CA LEU A 141 -20.22 -3.62 -4.01
C LEU A 141 -21.32 -3.38 -5.05
N ALA A 142 -22.59 -3.43 -4.66
CA ALA A 142 -23.70 -3.08 -5.54
C ALA A 142 -23.60 -1.63 -6.03
N HIS A 143 -23.31 -0.68 -5.13
CA HIS A 143 -23.09 0.72 -5.47
C HIS A 143 -21.94 0.88 -6.47
N GLU A 144 -20.77 0.31 -6.17
CA GLU A 144 -19.57 0.37 -7.02
C GLU A 144 -19.81 -0.28 -8.39
N ILE A 145 -20.50 -1.42 -8.47
CA ILE A 145 -20.86 -2.05 -9.76
C ILE A 145 -21.76 -1.13 -10.59
N GLY A 146 -22.68 -0.40 -9.96
CA GLY A 146 -23.57 0.55 -10.63
C GLY A 146 -22.87 1.80 -11.16
N HIS A 147 -21.81 2.26 -10.47
CA HIS A 147 -21.22 3.59 -10.70
C HIS A 147 -19.78 3.56 -11.20
N SER A 148 -19.11 2.42 -11.13
CA SER A 148 -17.68 2.28 -11.45
C SER A 148 -17.46 1.21 -12.53
N PRO A 149 -17.07 1.59 -13.77
CA PRO A 149 -16.84 0.65 -14.86
C PRO A 149 -15.84 -0.48 -14.53
N ARG A 150 -14.86 -0.21 -13.66
CA ARG A 150 -13.87 -1.22 -13.21
C ARG A 150 -14.51 -2.30 -12.34
N PHE A 151 -15.39 -1.92 -11.40
CA PHE A 151 -16.11 -2.89 -10.56
C PHE A 151 -17.16 -3.64 -11.38
N TRP A 152 -17.80 -2.98 -12.33
CA TRP A 152 -18.65 -3.65 -13.32
C TRP A 152 -17.92 -4.75 -14.07
N GLN A 153 -16.72 -4.47 -14.60
CA GLN A 153 -15.95 -5.46 -15.35
C GLN A 153 -15.52 -6.64 -14.46
N ALA A 154 -15.10 -6.36 -13.23
CA ALA A 154 -14.62 -7.38 -12.30
C ALA A 154 -15.75 -8.25 -11.71
N PHE A 155 -16.91 -7.67 -11.39
CA PHE A 155 -17.96 -8.33 -10.61
C PHE A 155 -19.34 -8.32 -11.28
N GLY A 156 -19.52 -7.66 -12.43
CA GLY A 156 -20.81 -7.60 -13.13
C GLY A 156 -21.33 -8.96 -13.59
N TRP A 157 -20.49 -9.98 -13.67
CA TRP A 157 -20.88 -11.37 -13.93
C TRP A 157 -21.57 -12.05 -12.74
N MET A 158 -21.43 -11.51 -11.52
CA MET A 158 -22.10 -12.00 -10.31
C MET A 158 -23.53 -11.47 -10.16
N THR A 159 -24.00 -10.65 -11.10
CA THR A 159 -25.27 -9.93 -11.03
C THR A 159 -26.05 -10.08 -12.34
N ASP A 160 -27.38 -10.06 -12.27
CA ASP A 160 -28.25 -10.16 -13.42
C ASP A 160 -28.53 -8.79 -14.08
N ARG A 161 -29.31 -8.77 -15.18
CA ARG A 161 -29.63 -7.49 -15.86
C ARG A 161 -30.52 -6.57 -15.03
N ALA A 162 -31.45 -7.10 -14.24
CA ALA A 162 -32.39 -6.33 -13.44
C ALA A 162 -31.68 -5.67 -12.24
N GLU A 163 -30.84 -6.43 -11.52
CA GLU A 163 -29.99 -5.94 -10.43
C GLU A 163 -29.09 -4.80 -10.92
N ARG A 164 -28.45 -5.00 -12.08
CA ARG A 164 -27.56 -4.01 -12.69
C ARG A 164 -28.28 -2.73 -13.12
N HIS A 165 -29.54 -2.84 -13.54
CA HIS A 165 -30.36 -1.67 -13.81
C HIS A 165 -30.70 -0.94 -12.50
N ALA A 166 -31.12 -1.67 -11.47
CA ALA A 166 -31.44 -1.11 -10.15
C ALA A 166 -30.24 -0.39 -9.50
N TYR A 167 -29.03 -0.91 -9.67
CA TYR A 167 -27.80 -0.27 -9.15
C TYR A 167 -27.44 1.03 -9.87
N ARG A 168 -27.99 1.32 -11.05
CA ARG A 168 -27.76 2.60 -11.73
C ARG A 168 -28.80 3.67 -11.38
N THR A 169 -29.97 3.26 -10.88
CA THR A 169 -31.12 4.15 -10.66
C THR A 169 -31.20 4.74 -9.25
N GLY A 170 -30.19 4.54 -8.40
CA GLY A 170 -30.05 5.29 -7.13
C GLY A 170 -30.57 4.61 -5.86
N GLY A 171 -30.90 3.31 -5.89
CA GLY A 171 -31.07 2.48 -4.69
C GLY A 171 -32.50 1.99 -4.37
N PRO A 172 -32.68 1.17 -3.31
CA PRO A 172 -31.66 0.70 -2.36
C PRO A 172 -30.69 -0.32 -2.99
N PHE A 173 -29.39 -0.16 -2.72
CA PHE A 173 -28.32 -0.99 -3.27
C PHE A 173 -28.24 -2.36 -2.59
N LEU A 174 -29.29 -3.16 -2.58
CA LEU A 174 -29.22 -4.48 -1.97
C LEU A 174 -28.39 -5.42 -2.87
N GLY A 175 -27.28 -5.92 -2.32
CA GLY A 175 -26.45 -6.89 -3.00
C GLY A 175 -27.17 -8.23 -3.13
N SER A 176 -26.92 -8.92 -4.23
CA SER A 176 -27.30 -10.33 -4.38
C SER A 176 -26.58 -11.20 -3.33
N THR A 177 -27.06 -12.42 -3.10
CA THR A 177 -26.43 -13.36 -2.15
C THR A 177 -24.95 -13.60 -2.47
N SER A 178 -24.57 -13.65 -3.75
CA SER A 178 -23.17 -13.81 -4.18
C SER A 178 -22.32 -12.60 -3.79
N LEU A 179 -22.83 -11.38 -4.00
CA LEU A 179 -22.15 -10.15 -3.57
C LEU A 179 -22.04 -10.07 -2.05
N MET A 180 -23.09 -10.44 -1.32
CA MET A 180 -23.06 -10.50 0.15
C MET A 180 -21.99 -11.46 0.66
N VAL A 181 -21.89 -12.67 0.08
CA VAL A 181 -20.85 -13.65 0.45
C VAL A 181 -19.45 -13.10 0.17
N MET A 182 -19.25 -12.48 -1.00
CA MET A 182 -17.97 -11.87 -1.35
C MET A 182 -17.60 -10.73 -0.39
N SER A 183 -18.55 -9.84 -0.08
CA SER A 183 -18.35 -8.76 0.88
C SER A 183 -17.97 -9.30 2.26
N HIS A 184 -18.66 -10.32 2.76
CA HIS A 184 -18.33 -10.96 4.03
C HIS A 184 -16.93 -11.57 4.02
N PHE A 185 -16.60 -12.30 2.96
CA PHE A 185 -15.31 -12.96 2.81
C PHE A 185 -14.13 -11.97 2.91
N VAL A 186 -14.23 -10.82 2.23
CA VAL A 186 -13.15 -9.82 2.22
C VAL A 186 -12.88 -9.28 3.62
N TRP A 187 -13.88 -8.78 4.35
CA TRP A 187 -13.62 -8.18 5.66
C TRP A 187 -13.25 -9.22 6.72
N ILE A 188 -13.81 -10.44 6.64
CA ILE A 188 -13.42 -11.55 7.52
C ILE A 188 -11.95 -11.89 7.29
N LEU A 189 -11.50 -11.98 6.04
CA LEU A 189 -10.10 -12.23 5.71
C LEU A 189 -9.20 -11.11 6.21
N GLU A 190 -9.56 -9.83 6.02
CA GLU A 190 -8.78 -8.69 6.52
C GLU A 190 -8.55 -8.78 8.04
N ILE A 191 -9.61 -9.07 8.81
CA ILE A 191 -9.53 -9.25 10.27
C ILE A 191 -8.69 -10.47 10.63
N ALA A 192 -8.98 -11.63 10.02
CA ALA A 192 -8.32 -12.88 10.34
C ALA A 192 -6.82 -12.83 10.02
N VAL A 193 -6.45 -12.25 8.88
CA VAL A 193 -5.06 -12.03 8.47
C VAL A 193 -4.38 -11.03 9.39
N GLY A 194 -5.04 -9.92 9.75
CA GLY A 194 -4.53 -8.95 10.72
C GLY A 194 -4.19 -9.61 12.06
N ILE A 195 -5.12 -10.37 12.63
CA ILE A 195 -4.89 -11.16 13.86
C ILE A 195 -3.75 -12.16 13.64
N GLY A 196 -3.77 -12.89 12.53
CA GLY A 196 -2.75 -13.87 12.17
C GLY A 196 -1.34 -13.27 12.14
N LEU A 197 -1.18 -12.05 11.60
CA LEU A 197 0.08 -11.33 11.59
C LEU A 197 0.55 -10.91 12.98
N LEU A 198 -0.38 -10.59 13.90
CA LEU A 198 -0.07 -10.15 15.26
C LEU A 198 0.29 -11.30 16.19
N THR A 199 -0.54 -12.34 16.25
CA THR A 199 -0.54 -13.33 17.34
C THR A 199 0.09 -14.67 16.96
N SER A 200 0.28 -14.94 15.66
CA SER A 200 0.71 -16.27 15.23
C SER A 200 2.22 -16.50 15.39
N ARG A 201 2.57 -17.79 15.53
CA ARG A 201 3.94 -18.30 15.42
C ARG A 201 4.51 -18.01 14.03
N ALA A 202 5.84 -17.95 13.93
CA ALA A 202 6.57 -17.60 12.70
C ALA A 202 6.06 -18.26 11.39
N PRO A 203 5.82 -19.59 11.30
CA PRO A 203 5.36 -20.20 10.05
C PRO A 203 3.96 -19.71 9.65
N MET A 204 3.04 -19.61 10.60
CA MET A 204 1.67 -19.17 10.35
C MET A 204 1.58 -17.66 10.09
N ARG A 205 2.46 -16.87 10.71
CA ARG A 205 2.64 -15.45 10.40
C ARG A 205 3.10 -15.23 8.95
N LYS A 206 4.04 -16.06 8.46
CA LYS A 206 4.46 -16.03 7.05
C LYS A 206 3.31 -16.39 6.12
N ALA A 207 2.52 -17.41 6.46
CA ALA A 207 1.32 -17.76 5.69
C ALA A 207 0.32 -16.60 5.66
N ALA A 208 0.04 -15.97 6.81
CA ALA A 208 -0.82 -14.79 6.90
C ALA A 208 -0.31 -13.64 6.03
N ALA A 209 0.99 -13.35 6.04
CA ALA A 209 1.59 -12.33 5.16
C ALA A 209 1.42 -12.66 3.67
N ILE A 210 1.54 -13.93 3.28
CA ILE A 210 1.33 -14.36 1.89
C ILE A 210 -0.14 -14.18 1.50
N VAL A 211 -1.08 -14.62 2.35
CA VAL A 211 -2.52 -14.43 2.13
C VAL A 211 -2.87 -12.95 2.05
N ALA A 212 -2.30 -12.12 2.93
CA ALA A 212 -2.44 -10.67 2.89
C ALA A 212 -2.03 -10.09 1.53
N LEU A 213 -0.85 -10.47 1.02
CA LEU A 213 -0.35 -9.99 -0.27
C LEU A 213 -1.27 -10.38 -1.43
N PHE A 214 -1.82 -11.60 -1.42
CA PHE A 214 -2.79 -12.02 -2.44
C PHE A 214 -4.12 -11.28 -2.31
N LEU A 215 -4.61 -11.08 -1.09
CA LEU A 215 -5.82 -10.32 -0.81
C LEU A 215 -5.68 -8.88 -1.31
N ILE A 216 -4.59 -8.21 -0.94
CA ILE A 216 -4.27 -6.84 -1.38
C ILE A 216 -4.17 -6.81 -2.91
N ALA A 217 -3.43 -7.73 -3.54
CA ALA A 217 -3.34 -7.77 -5.00
C ALA A 217 -4.73 -7.91 -5.66
N GLY A 218 -5.61 -8.75 -5.10
CA GLY A 218 -6.99 -8.89 -5.59
C GLY A 218 -7.80 -7.60 -5.45
N ILE A 219 -7.73 -6.94 -4.29
CA ILE A 219 -8.38 -5.65 -4.03
C ILE A 219 -7.86 -4.61 -5.02
N GLU A 220 -6.55 -4.53 -5.21
CA GLU A 220 -5.88 -3.53 -6.04
C GLU A 220 -6.14 -3.66 -7.53
N VAL A 221 -6.27 -4.90 -8.04
CA VAL A 221 -6.65 -5.13 -9.43
C VAL A 221 -8.02 -4.51 -9.73
N VAL A 222 -8.94 -4.54 -8.76
CA VAL A 222 -10.28 -3.98 -8.90
C VAL A 222 -10.31 -2.49 -8.58
N ALA A 223 -9.78 -2.09 -7.43
CA ALA A 223 -9.78 -0.72 -6.92
C ALA A 223 -8.82 0.18 -7.70
N ARG A 224 -7.80 -0.36 -8.37
CA ARG A 224 -6.77 0.39 -9.09
C ARG A 224 -6.07 1.45 -8.23
N GLU A 225 -5.89 1.18 -6.93
CA GLU A 225 -5.26 2.05 -5.92
C GLU A 225 -3.79 1.70 -5.70
N GLY A 226 -3.01 1.55 -6.77
CA GLY A 226 -1.68 0.91 -6.71
C GLY A 226 -0.73 1.44 -5.62
N VAL A 227 -0.86 2.72 -5.23
CA VAL A 227 -0.13 3.34 -4.12
C VAL A 227 -0.34 2.56 -2.81
N PHE A 228 -1.59 2.26 -2.44
CA PHE A 228 -1.89 1.52 -1.21
C PHE A 228 -1.31 0.10 -1.25
N GLY A 229 -1.54 -0.61 -2.36
CA GLY A 229 -1.01 -1.95 -2.57
C GLY A 229 0.50 -2.05 -2.41
N ILE A 230 1.22 -1.08 -2.96
CA ILE A 230 2.68 -1.02 -2.91
C ILE A 230 3.18 -0.75 -1.49
N ILE A 231 2.54 0.16 -0.76
CA ILE A 231 2.83 0.39 0.67
C ILE A 231 2.64 -0.91 1.44
N MET A 232 1.51 -1.59 1.25
CA MET A 232 1.23 -2.84 1.96
C MET A 232 2.20 -3.96 1.59
N VAL A 233 2.61 -4.07 0.33
CA VAL A 233 3.68 -4.99 -0.08
C VAL A 233 4.97 -4.66 0.67
N ALA A 234 5.38 -3.39 0.72
CA ALA A 234 6.57 -2.96 1.43
C ALA A 234 6.50 -3.30 2.93
N LEU A 235 5.35 -3.10 3.58
CA LEU A 235 5.14 -3.41 5.00
C LEU A 235 5.21 -4.91 5.31
N LEU A 236 4.69 -5.76 4.42
CA LEU A 236 4.57 -7.20 4.64
C LEU A 236 5.79 -7.99 4.14
N LEU A 237 6.57 -7.43 3.22
CA LEU A 237 7.72 -8.12 2.64
C LEU A 237 8.76 -8.59 3.67
N PRO A 238 9.11 -7.81 4.73
CA PRO A 238 10.00 -8.26 5.78
C PRO A 238 9.57 -9.56 6.47
N VAL A 239 8.27 -9.85 6.51
CA VAL A 239 7.71 -11.04 7.16
C VAL A 239 7.90 -12.31 6.31
N THR A 240 8.01 -12.19 4.99
CA THR A 240 7.97 -13.34 4.07
C THR A 240 9.30 -14.07 3.88
N ASN A 241 10.40 -13.55 4.46
CA ASN A 241 11.79 -14.00 4.20
C ASN A 241 12.21 -13.98 2.72
N ALA A 242 11.49 -13.26 1.85
CA ALA A 242 11.74 -13.25 0.41
C ALA A 242 12.87 -12.27 0.02
N ARG A 243 14.11 -12.57 0.44
CA ARG A 243 15.31 -11.75 0.15
C ARG A 243 15.49 -11.47 -1.35
N PHE A 244 15.23 -12.47 -2.21
CA PHE A 244 15.28 -12.31 -3.66
C PHE A 244 14.20 -11.38 -4.24
N ARG A 245 13.10 -11.17 -3.51
CA ARG A 245 11.93 -10.40 -3.98
C ARG A 245 11.99 -8.92 -3.59
N ALA A 246 12.68 -8.58 -2.50
CA ALA A 246 12.81 -7.19 -2.04
C ALA A 246 13.58 -6.28 -2.98
N ARG A 247 14.53 -6.80 -3.77
CA ARG A 247 15.20 -6.01 -4.81
C ARG A 247 14.27 -5.53 -5.92
N TRP A 248 13.13 -6.21 -6.13
CA TRP A 248 12.16 -5.82 -7.15
C TRP A 248 11.35 -4.58 -6.74
N LEU A 249 11.36 -4.18 -5.46
CA LEU A 249 10.78 -2.91 -5.03
C LEU A 249 11.39 -1.71 -5.77
N TRP A 250 12.67 -1.79 -6.12
CA TRP A 250 13.32 -0.74 -6.92
C TRP A 250 12.78 -0.63 -8.33
N LEU A 251 12.25 -1.72 -8.90
CA LEU A 251 11.56 -1.67 -10.19
C LEU A 251 10.14 -1.12 -10.07
N VAL A 252 9.58 -1.09 -8.87
CA VAL A 252 8.25 -0.51 -8.64
C VAL A 252 8.28 1.00 -8.87
N VAL A 253 9.31 1.73 -8.42
CA VAL A 253 9.42 3.20 -8.62
C VAL A 253 9.25 3.62 -10.10
N PRO A 254 10.04 3.10 -11.07
CA PRO A 254 9.86 3.48 -12.47
C PRO A 254 8.52 3.00 -13.03
N ILE A 255 7.97 1.86 -12.58
CA ILE A 255 6.64 1.41 -12.99
C ILE A 255 5.56 2.37 -12.50
N GLU A 256 5.65 2.85 -11.26
CA GLU A 256 4.75 3.85 -10.69
C GLU A 256 4.82 5.17 -11.48
N LEU A 257 6.04 5.64 -11.77
CA LEU A 257 6.24 6.84 -12.59
C LEU A 257 5.66 6.68 -14.00
N LEU A 258 5.88 5.53 -14.64
CA LEU A 258 5.29 5.23 -15.95
C LEU A 258 3.77 5.13 -15.87
N ALA A 259 3.21 4.57 -14.79
CA ALA A 259 1.77 4.52 -14.58
C ALA A 259 1.17 5.92 -14.36
N ILE A 260 1.87 6.81 -13.66
CA ILE A 260 1.47 8.21 -13.50
C ILE A 260 1.52 8.93 -14.85
N GLY A 261 2.64 8.83 -15.58
CA GLY A 261 2.78 9.41 -16.92
C GLY A 261 1.75 8.86 -17.91
N GLY A 262 1.48 7.56 -17.85
CA GLY A 262 0.49 6.87 -18.67
C GLY A 262 -0.95 7.28 -18.33
N ARG A 263 -1.31 7.46 -17.05
CA ARG A 263 -2.63 7.96 -16.66
C ARG A 263 -2.85 9.41 -17.07
N LEU A 264 -1.82 10.25 -17.01
CA LEU A 264 -1.86 11.60 -17.58
C LEU A 264 -2.10 11.59 -19.10
N ALA A 265 -1.73 10.50 -19.78
CA ALA A 265 -1.93 10.34 -21.22
C ALA A 265 -3.21 9.55 -21.60
N LEU A 266 -3.75 8.70 -20.73
CA LEU A 266 -4.72 7.65 -21.11
C LEU A 266 -6.05 7.65 -20.33
N VAL A 267 -6.18 8.39 -19.22
CA VAL A 267 -7.43 8.43 -18.45
C VAL A 267 -7.89 9.88 -18.28
N PRO A 268 -8.86 10.35 -19.10
CA PRO A 268 -9.54 11.61 -18.84
C PRO A 268 -10.37 11.46 -17.56
N GLY A 269 -9.96 12.15 -16.49
CA GLY A 269 -10.68 12.15 -15.20
C GLY A 269 -9.84 11.64 -14.03
N GLY A 270 -8.91 12.49 -13.58
CA GLY A 270 -8.42 12.68 -12.21
C GLY A 270 -8.04 11.48 -11.32
N PHE A 271 -7.02 11.68 -10.48
CA PHE A 271 -6.86 10.90 -9.26
C PHE A 271 -8.10 11.13 -8.37
N HIS A 272 -8.99 10.14 -8.33
CA HIS A 272 -10.09 10.03 -7.37
C HIS A 272 -9.90 8.74 -6.58
#